data_AF-A0A8T7FDS7-F1
#
_entry.id   AF-A0A8T7FDS7-F1
#
_cell.length_a   1.000
_cell.length_b   1.000
_cell.length_c   1.000
_cell.angle_alpha   90.00
_cell.angle_beta   90.00
_cell.angle_gamma   90.00
#
_symmetry.space_group_name_H-M   'P 1'
#
loop_
_entity.id
_entity.type
_entity.pdbx_description
1 polymer ?
#
loop_
_entity_poly.entity_id
_entity_poly.type
_entity_poly.pdbx_seq_one_letter_code
_entity_poly.pdbx_strand_id
1 'polypeptide(L)'
;MKPIKRADLLVSLVIGILALALYVRTLAPSLLWGDSAEFQTLCATLGMTHPSGYTTHLFICKLFTLIPLKNIAWRANLMSAFFE
;
A
#
# COMPACT_ATOMS: atom_id res chain seq x y z
N MET A 1 11.09 -22.15 -22.95
CA MET A 1 10.15 -21.12 -22.42
C MET A 1 9.46 -20.45 -23.60
N LYS A 2 8.13 -20.28 -23.58
CA LYS A 2 7.43 -19.51 -24.63
C LYS A 2 7.79 -18.02 -24.49
N PRO A 3 8.03 -17.28 -25.59
CA PRO A 3 8.33 -15.85 -25.50
C PRO A 3 7.09 -15.08 -25.04
N ILE A 4 7.28 -14.14 -24.11
CA ILE A 4 6.23 -13.22 -23.65
C ILE A 4 5.83 -12.33 -24.82
N LYS A 5 4.55 -12.32 -25.17
CA LYS A 5 4.04 -11.46 -26.23
C LYS A 5 3.65 -10.10 -25.64
N ARG A 6 3.62 -9.07 -26.48
CA ARG A 6 3.08 -7.74 -26.10
C ARG A 6 1.63 -7.84 -25.58
N ALA A 7 0.84 -8.73 -26.15
CA ALA A 7 -0.51 -9.01 -25.69
C ALA A 7 -0.53 -9.51 -24.23
N ASP A 8 0.41 -10.37 -23.83
CA ASP A 8 0.48 -10.89 -22.47
C ASP A 8 0.79 -9.77 -21.47
N LEU A 9 1.68 -8.83 -21.85
CA LEU A 9 1.97 -7.63 -21.04
C LEU A 9 0.74 -6.72 -20.89
N LEU A 10 0.01 -6.47 -21.98
CA LEU A 10 -1.20 -5.65 -21.95
C LEU A 10 -2.28 -6.27 -21.09
N VAL A 11 -2.52 -7.58 -21.23
CA VAL A 11 -3.50 -8.31 -20.41
C VAL A 11 -3.11 -8.25 -18.93
N SER A 12 -1.83 -8.49 -18.62
CA SER A 12 -1.33 -8.45 -17.23
C SER A 12 -1.49 -7.05 -16.62
N LEU A 13 -1.19 -6.00 -17.40
CA LEU A 13 -1.34 -4.62 -16.96
C LEU A 13 -2.81 -4.26 -16.71
N VAL A 14 -3.72 -4.65 -17.61
CA VAL A 14 -5.17 -4.39 -17.45
C VAL A 14 -5.70 -5.09 -16.20
N ILE A 15 -5.32 -6.34 -15.98
CA ILE A 15 -5.73 -7.09 -14.78
C ILE A 15 -5.20 -6.41 -13.52
N GLY A 16 -3.93 -6.00 -13.51
CA GLY A 16 -3.33 -5.29 -12.38
C GLY A 16 -4.03 -3.96 -12.07
N ILE A 17 -4.34 -3.16 -13.10
CA ILE A 17 -5.08 -1.88 -12.93
C ILE A 17 -6.48 -2.13 -12.38
N LEU A 18 -7.20 -3.14 -12.89
CA LEU A 18 -8.54 -3.47 -12.42
C LEU A 18 -8.53 -3.95 -10.96
N ALA A 19 -7.54 -4.77 -10.58
CA ALA A 19 -7.36 -5.22 -9.20
C ALA A 19 -7.06 -4.03 -8.27
N LEU A 20 -6.13 -3.14 -8.66
CA LEU A 20 -5.81 -1.95 -7.89
C LEU A 20 -7.04 -1.04 -7.73
N ALA A 21 -7.80 -0.81 -8.80
CA ALA A 21 -9.02 -0.01 -8.75
C ALA A 21 -10.07 -0.61 -7.79
N LEU A 22 -10.19 -1.95 -7.77
CA LEU A 22 -11.07 -2.64 -6.83
C LEU A 22 -10.60 -2.43 -5.37
N TYR A 23 -9.31 -2.62 -5.08
CA TYR A 23 -8.75 -2.42 -3.74
C TYR A 23 -8.90 -0.99 -3.25
N VAL A 24 -8.63 0.01 -4.11
CA VAL A 24 -8.82 1.42 -3.76
C VAL A 24 -10.30 1.74 -3.50
N ARG A 25 -11.22 1.11 -4.22
CA ARG A 25 -12.67 1.27 -3.99
C ARG A 25 -13.12 0.68 -2.66
N THR A 26 -12.55 -0.44 -2.24
CA THR A 26 -12.89 -1.14 -0.99
C THR A 26 -11.95 -0.79 0.17
N LEU A 27 -11.13 0.24 0.01
CA LEU A 27 -10.12 0.63 0.98
C LEU A 27 -10.75 1.03 2.32
N ALA A 28 -10.16 0.57 3.43
CA ALA A 28 -10.58 1.01 4.76
C ALA A 28 -10.43 2.54 4.90
N PRO A 29 -11.47 3.26 5.35
CA PRO A 29 -11.49 4.72 5.35
C PRO A 29 -10.62 5.36 6.45
N SER A 30 -10.21 4.59 7.46
CA SER A 30 -9.58 5.08 8.69
C SER A 30 -8.61 4.08 9.29
N LEU A 31 -8.17 4.36 10.52
CA LEU A 31 -7.32 3.50 11.34
C LEU A 31 -7.96 2.11 11.48
N LEU A 32 -7.13 1.08 11.34
CA LEU A 32 -7.48 -0.32 11.54
C LEU A 32 -7.16 -0.74 12.99
N TRP A 33 -7.12 -2.05 13.24
CA TRP A 33 -6.90 -2.63 14.57
C TRP A 33 -5.61 -3.44 14.59
N GLY A 34 -5.07 -3.68 15.79
CA GLY A 34 -3.85 -4.48 15.99
C GLY A 34 -2.63 -3.92 15.26
N ASP A 35 -1.83 -4.81 14.68
CA ASP A 35 -0.59 -4.46 13.96
C ASP A 35 -0.85 -3.45 12.83
N SER A 36 -1.99 -3.53 12.13
CA SER A 36 -2.31 -2.55 11.09
C SER A 36 -2.38 -1.12 11.65
N ALA A 37 -2.95 -0.94 12.85
CA ALA A 37 -2.99 0.35 13.52
C ALA A 37 -1.60 0.82 13.92
N GLU A 38 -0.78 -0.09 14.47
CA GLU A 38 0.61 0.20 14.83
C GLU A 38 1.38 0.68 13.61
N PHE A 39 1.36 -0.06 12.50
CA PHE A 39 2.05 0.33 11.28
C PHE A 39 1.54 1.66 10.72
N GLN A 40 0.23 1.89 10.67
CA GLN A 40 -0.33 3.18 10.24
C GLN A 40 0.20 4.35 11.09
N THR A 41 0.33 4.16 12.41
CA THR A 41 0.88 5.17 13.32
C THR A 41 2.39 5.35 13.13
N LEU A 42 3.14 4.26 13.01
CA LEU A 42 4.59 4.27 12.81
C LEU A 42 4.98 4.83 11.45
N CYS A 43 4.15 4.67 10.41
CA CYS A 43 4.34 5.35 9.13
C CYS A 43 4.29 6.87 9.29
N ALA A 44 3.41 7.37 10.18
CA ALA A 44 3.28 8.81 10.42
C ALA A 44 4.46 9.34 11.25
N THR A 45 4.87 8.60 12.29
CA THR A 45 5.88 9.03 13.28
C THR A 45 7.31 8.64 12.93
N LEU A 46 7.51 7.70 12.00
CA LEU A 46 8.78 7.02 11.73
C LEU A 46 9.37 6.35 12.98
N GLY A 47 8.52 5.80 13.84
CA GLY A 47 8.94 5.01 15.00
C GLY A 47 9.43 3.61 14.62
N MET A 48 9.81 2.81 15.61
CA MET A 48 10.27 1.43 15.41
C MET A 48 9.12 0.45 15.64
N THR A 49 8.95 -0.47 14.70
CA THR A 49 8.13 -1.68 14.90
C THR A 49 8.82 -2.62 15.88
N HIS A 50 8.15 -3.73 16.21
CA HIS A 50 8.73 -4.89 16.87
C HIS A 50 10.14 -5.25 16.31
N PRO A 51 10.99 -5.97 17.07
CA PRO A 51 12.43 -6.14 16.81
C PRO A 51 12.82 -6.70 15.43
N SER A 52 11.86 -7.16 14.62
CA SER A 52 12.04 -7.62 13.24
C SER A 52 12.34 -6.50 12.23
N GLY A 53 12.14 -5.22 12.56
CA GLY A 53 12.62 -4.07 11.78
C GLY A 53 12.01 -3.95 10.37
N TYR A 54 10.83 -3.35 10.26
CA TYR A 54 10.16 -3.09 8.96
C TYR A 54 10.51 -1.71 8.38
N THR A 55 11.78 -1.32 8.45
CA THR A 55 12.23 0.04 8.14
C THR A 55 11.92 0.48 6.71
N THR A 56 12.16 -0.38 5.72
CA THR A 56 11.87 -0.07 4.30
C THR A 56 10.37 0.15 4.07
N HIS A 57 9.53 -0.69 4.70
CA HIS A 57 8.09 -0.56 4.63
C HIS A 57 7.63 0.78 5.22
N LEU A 58 8.16 1.18 6.38
CA LEU A 58 7.83 2.46 7.02
C LEU A 58 8.26 3.66 6.16
N PHE A 59 9.42 3.62 5.52
CA PHE A 59 9.85 4.70 4.62
C PHE A 59 8.96 4.82 3.38
N ILE A 60 8.62 3.71 2.74
CA ILE A 60 7.70 3.71 1.60
C ILE A 60 6.32 4.23 2.03
N CYS A 61 5.80 3.73 3.15
CA CYS A 61 4.55 4.20 3.72
C CYS A 61 4.56 5.70 4.04
N LYS A 62 5.67 6.20 4.60
CA LYS A 62 5.86 7.63 4.86
C LYS A 62 5.69 8.46 3.60
N LEU A 63 6.25 8.03 2.46
CA LEU A 63 6.06 8.73 1.17
C LEU A 63 4.58 8.81 0.78
N PHE A 64 3.80 7.75 1.01
CA PHE A 64 2.35 7.79 0.77
C PHE A 64 1.62 8.73 1.73
N THR A 65 2.05 8.86 2.98
CA THR A 65 1.44 9.82 3.92
C THR A 65 1.55 11.28 3.46
N LEU A 66 2.49 11.60 2.57
CA LEU A 66 2.69 12.95 2.01
C LEU A 66 1.65 13.33 0.95
N ILE A 67 0.92 12.36 0.39
CA ILE A 67 -0.14 12.61 -0.59
C ILE A 67 -1.26 13.44 0.09
N PRO A 68 -1.66 14.61 -0.43
CA PRO A 68 -2.63 15.48 0.24
C PRO A 68 -4.09 15.02 0.03
N LEU A 69 -4.39 13.74 0.25
CA LEU A 69 -5.71 13.14 0.09
C LEU A 69 -6.19 12.49 1.39
N LYS A 70 -7.42 12.78 1.82
CA LYS A 70 -8.06 12.15 2.99
C LYS A 70 -7.16 12.18 4.25
N ASN A 71 -7.38 11.26 5.20
CA ASN A 71 -6.60 11.17 6.43
C ASN A 71 -5.33 10.30 6.27
N ILE A 72 -4.42 10.37 7.24
CA ILE A 72 -3.12 9.67 7.18
C ILE A 72 -3.29 8.14 7.15
N ALA A 73 -4.23 7.59 7.92
CA ALA A 73 -4.50 6.15 7.94
C ALA A 73 -4.98 5.63 6.57
N TRP A 74 -5.82 6.40 5.88
CA TRP A 74 -6.26 6.10 4.52
C TRP A 74 -5.08 6.07 3.53
N ARG A 75 -4.13 7.00 3.67
CA ARG A 75 -2.92 7.05 2.82
C ARG A 75 -1.99 5.86 3.10
N ALA A 76 -1.89 5.42 4.35
CA ALA A 76 -1.18 4.21 4.71
C ALA A 76 -1.87 2.97 4.11
N ASN A 77 -3.20 2.88 4.17
CA ASN A 77 -3.94 1.79 3.51
C ASN A 77 -3.75 1.81 1.99
N LEU A 78 -3.66 2.98 1.38
CA LEU A 78 -3.42 3.13 -0.06
C LEU A 78 -2.06 2.55 -0.46
N MET A 79 -1.05 2.66 0.40
CA MET A 79 0.26 2.04 0.19
C MET A 79 0.14 0.52 0.15
N SER A 80 -0.55 -0.08 1.12
CA SER A 80 -0.81 -1.53 1.11
C SER A 80 -1.56 -1.95 -0.16
N ALA A 81 -2.61 -1.23 -0.58
CA ALA A 81 -3.33 -1.55 -1.82
C ALA A 81 -2.48 -1.52 -3.10
N PHE A 82 -1.33 -0.84 -3.08
CA PHE A 82 -0.43 -0.75 -4.23
C PHE A 82 0.69 -1.80 -4.21
N PHE A 83 1.15 -2.22 -3.02
CA PHE A 83 2.29 -3.13 -2.87
C PHE A 83 1.93 -4.55 -2.40
N GLU A 84 0.74 -4.75 -1.84
CA GLU A 84 0.21 -6.03 -1.34
C GLU A 84 -0.97 -6.51 -2.19
#